data_AF-A0A3B9IJM2-F1
#
_entry.id   AF-A0A3B9IJM2-F1
#
_cell.length_a   1.000
_cell.length_b   1.000
_cell.length_c   1.000
_cell.angle_alpha   90.00
_cell.angle_beta   90.00
_cell.angle_gamma   90.00
#
_symmetry.space_group_name_H-M   'P 1'
#
loop_
_entity.id
_entity.type
_entity.pdbx_description
1 polymer ?
#
loop_
_entity_poly.entity_id
_entity_poly.type
_entity_poly.pdbx_seq_one_letter_code
_entity_poly.pdbx_strand_id
1 'polypeptide(L)'
;EAAGAPVPSFSTYLVTNFPVLGLLKTLVLAAVLLVLYGRGPQKPVTRPDRPAPMTRDQRRLALVLLVALGFWMTDALHHISPAWVSMTVAVICLIPRFAFLPPRALQTLNIEPIFYAGGVIGLGALIVHAGLGDWLAAVLLDAVGLQPGDAAGNFLRTGGLATVVAMATTLPGVPAILTPLTGDLAATTGLATPAVLAAQVMGFSTVILPYQAPPLMMAILIGGLPIRDVAKLCLLTAIVTILVLWPLQVLWLRVIGVI
;
A
#
# COMPACT_ATOMS: atom_id res chain seq x y z
N GLU A 1 -4.66 -11.32 13.66
CA GLU A 1 -4.82 -12.79 13.54
C GLU A 1 -6.27 -13.24 13.27
N ALA A 2 -7.15 -12.40 12.72
CA ALA A 2 -8.59 -12.64 12.76
C ALA A 2 -9.19 -13.47 11.60
N ALA A 3 -8.43 -14.27 10.85
CA ALA A 3 -9.02 -15.03 9.72
C ALA A 3 -8.28 -16.31 9.28
N GLY A 4 -7.47 -16.97 10.13
CA GLY A 4 -6.82 -18.26 9.81
C GLY A 4 -5.88 -18.28 8.59
N ALA A 5 -5.80 -17.18 7.83
CA ALA A 5 -4.89 -17.00 6.72
C ALA A 5 -3.51 -16.65 7.27
N PRO A 6 -2.43 -17.32 6.84
CA PRO A 6 -1.09 -16.94 7.22
C PRO A 6 -0.86 -15.48 6.84
N VAL A 7 -0.48 -14.66 7.82
CA VAL A 7 -0.13 -13.25 7.59
C VAL A 7 1.04 -13.26 6.62
N PRO A 8 0.95 -12.60 5.45
CA PRO A 8 2.05 -12.57 4.50
C PRO A 8 3.27 -11.96 5.18
N SER A 9 4.41 -12.65 5.09
CA SER A 9 5.69 -12.05 5.48
C SER A 9 5.95 -10.80 4.63
N PHE A 10 6.68 -9.83 5.17
CA PHE A 10 7.07 -8.63 4.44
C PHE A 10 7.88 -8.98 3.20
N SER A 11 8.79 -9.94 3.29
CA SER A 11 9.55 -10.43 2.14
C SER A 11 8.65 -11.02 1.05
N THR A 12 7.63 -11.82 1.40
CA THR A 12 6.64 -12.31 0.43
C THR A 12 5.87 -11.15 -0.20
N TYR A 13 5.42 -10.18 0.61
CA TYR A 13 4.72 -9.00 0.11
C TYR A 13 5.57 -8.20 -0.89
N LEU A 14 6.86 -8.04 -0.56
CA LEU A 14 7.82 -7.32 -1.39
C LEU A 14 8.01 -8.03 -2.73
N VAL A 15 8.33 -9.32 -2.74
CA VAL A 15 8.53 -10.08 -3.99
C VAL A 15 7.26 -10.08 -4.85
N THR A 16 6.09 -10.21 -4.21
CA THR A 16 4.80 -10.30 -4.91
C THR A 16 4.42 -8.98 -5.59
N ASN A 17 4.65 -7.82 -4.94
CA ASN A 17 4.10 -6.53 -5.40
C ASN A 17 5.15 -5.51 -5.84
N PHE A 18 6.35 -5.52 -5.24
CA PHE A 18 7.34 -4.46 -5.44
C PHE A 18 7.88 -4.36 -6.87
N PRO A 19 8.22 -5.44 -7.60
CA PRO A 19 8.84 -5.30 -8.93
C PRO A 19 8.00 -4.51 -9.93
N VAL A 20 6.69 -4.79 -9.99
CA VAL A 20 5.79 -4.13 -10.95
C VAL A 20 5.09 -2.92 -10.32
N LEU A 21 4.37 -3.12 -9.20
CA LEU A 21 3.55 -2.07 -8.59
C LEU A 21 4.37 -1.07 -7.77
N GLY A 22 5.60 -1.41 -7.38
CA GLY A 22 6.53 -0.52 -6.69
C GLY A 22 7.50 0.14 -7.68
N LEU A 23 8.49 -0.62 -8.15
CA LEU A 23 9.59 -0.12 -8.97
C LEU A 23 9.10 0.41 -10.32
N LEU A 24 8.43 -0.44 -11.11
CA LEU A 24 8.01 -0.04 -12.46
C LEU A 24 6.98 1.10 -12.44
N LYS A 25 6.04 1.06 -11.49
CA LYS A 25 5.10 2.15 -11.25
C LYS A 25 5.79 3.47 -10.88
N THR A 26 6.86 3.42 -10.08
CA THR A 26 7.64 4.61 -9.74
C THR A 26 8.31 5.21 -10.99
N LEU A 27 8.85 4.35 -11.87
CA LEU A 27 9.41 4.79 -13.16
C LEU A 27 8.34 5.42 -14.05
N VAL A 28 7.14 4.81 -14.13
CA VAL A 28 5.99 5.39 -14.85
C VAL A 28 5.61 6.74 -14.27
N LEU A 29 5.47 6.86 -12.95
CA LEU A 29 5.15 8.12 -12.29
C LEU A 29 6.19 9.20 -12.60
N ALA A 30 7.48 8.87 -12.51
CA ALA A 30 8.56 9.78 -12.84
C ALA A 30 8.51 10.21 -14.32
N ALA A 31 8.27 9.27 -15.24
CA ALA A 31 8.15 9.57 -16.67
C ALA A 31 6.94 10.49 -16.96
N VAL A 32 5.77 10.20 -16.40
CA VAL A 32 4.57 11.05 -16.56
C VAL A 32 4.83 12.45 -16.00
N LEU A 33 5.46 12.56 -14.83
CA LEU A 33 5.84 13.85 -14.26
C LEU A 33 6.80 14.64 -15.17
N LEU A 34 7.83 13.99 -15.71
CA LEU A 34 8.80 14.64 -16.60
C LEU A 34 8.16 15.07 -17.92
N VAL A 35 7.24 14.26 -18.47
CA VAL A 35 6.53 14.60 -19.72
C VAL A 35 5.58 15.78 -19.52
N LEU A 36 4.82 15.80 -18.42
CA LEU A 36 3.83 16.86 -18.15
C LEU A 36 4.47 18.16 -17.67
N TYR A 37 5.48 18.07 -16.79
CA TYR A 37 5.98 19.23 -16.03
C TYR A 37 7.49 19.45 -16.15
N GLY A 38 8.24 18.57 -16.83
CA GLY A 38 9.70 18.66 -16.94
C GLY A 38 10.22 19.79 -17.84
N ARG A 39 9.35 20.42 -18.63
CA ARG A 39 9.71 21.49 -19.60
C ARG A 39 9.38 22.92 -19.14
N GLY A 40 8.92 23.10 -17.90
CA GLY A 40 8.58 24.42 -17.37
C GLY A 40 9.81 25.27 -16.99
N PRO A 41 9.67 26.60 -16.89
CA PRO A 41 10.74 27.47 -16.39
C PRO A 41 11.14 27.02 -14.98
N GLN A 42 12.36 26.52 -14.86
CA GLN A 42 12.89 26.10 -13.57
C GLN A 42 13.23 27.34 -12.76
N LYS A 43 12.59 27.51 -11.60
CA LYS A 43 13.11 28.46 -10.62
C LYS A 43 14.50 27.95 -10.21
N PRO A 44 15.53 28.81 -10.20
CA PRO A 44 16.83 28.44 -9.66
C PRO A 44 16.63 27.90 -8.25
N VAL A 45 16.83 26.60 -8.07
CA VAL A 45 16.85 26.01 -6.74
C VAL A 45 18.19 26.39 -6.17
N THR A 46 18.21 27.28 -5.19
CA THR A 46 19.41 27.56 -4.39
C THR A 46 19.75 26.30 -3.62
N ARG A 47 20.52 25.41 -4.24
CA ARG A 47 21.06 24.23 -3.58
C ARG A 47 22.22 24.71 -2.71
N PRO A 48 22.26 24.37 -1.41
CA PRO A 48 23.47 24.59 -0.64
C PRO A 48 24.62 23.84 -1.35
N ASP A 49 25.75 24.53 -1.57
CA ASP A 49 26.88 24.05 -2.38
C ASP A 49 27.43 22.69 -1.97
N ARG A 50 27.21 22.29 -0.70
CA ARG A 50 27.36 20.92 -0.22
C ARG A 50 26.30 20.61 0.84
N PRO A 51 25.62 19.46 0.77
CA PRO A 51 24.87 18.97 1.92
C PRO A 51 25.84 18.79 3.10
N ALA A 52 25.48 19.31 4.27
CA ALA A 52 26.29 19.17 5.47
C ALA A 52 26.55 17.67 5.76
N PRO A 53 27.76 17.30 6.20
CA PRO A 53 28.04 15.91 6.56
C PRO A 53 27.10 15.45 7.67
N MET A 54 26.60 14.22 7.57
CA MET A 54 25.69 13.67 8.58
C MET A 54 26.32 13.74 9.97
N THR A 55 25.57 14.29 10.93
CA THR A 55 25.97 14.34 12.33
C THR A 55 26.07 12.92 12.90
N ARG A 56 26.75 12.78 14.05
CA ARG A 56 26.86 11.46 14.72
C ARG A 56 25.49 10.86 15.04
N ASP A 57 24.54 11.69 15.46
CA ASP A 57 23.20 11.23 15.82
C ASP A 57 22.40 10.84 14.58
N GLN A 58 22.53 11.59 13.47
CA GLN A 58 21.95 11.19 12.18
C GLN A 58 22.49 9.86 11.67
N ARG A 59 23.80 9.61 11.81
CA ARG A 59 24.41 8.33 11.43
C ARG A 59 23.93 7.17 12.30
N ARG A 60 23.81 7.39 13.62
CA ARG A 60 23.27 6.39 14.55
C ARG A 60 21.82 6.06 14.23
N LEU A 61 20.99 7.07 14.00
CA LEU A 61 19.60 6.87 13.59
C LEU A 61 19.51 6.14 12.25
N ALA A 62 20.31 6.53 11.26
CA ALA A 62 20.38 5.85 9.98
C ALA A 62 20.78 4.38 10.13
N LEU A 63 21.74 4.06 10.99
CA LEU A 63 22.12 2.69 11.30
C LEU A 63 20.95 1.91 11.92
N VAL A 64 20.23 2.48 12.89
CA VAL A 64 19.05 1.85 13.51
C VAL A 64 17.98 1.57 12.44
N LEU A 65 17.71 2.52 11.55
CA LEU A 65 16.74 2.35 10.45
C LEU A 65 17.20 1.30 9.44
N LEU A 66 18.49 1.25 9.10
CA LEU A 66 19.05 0.23 8.21
C LEU A 66 18.97 -1.16 8.82
N VAL A 67 19.25 -1.30 10.11
CA VAL A 67 19.10 -2.57 10.83
C VAL A 67 17.62 -2.98 10.86
N ALA A 68 16.71 -2.07 11.19
CA ALA A 68 15.27 -2.33 11.18
C ALA A 68 14.78 -2.84 9.81
N LEU A 69 15.20 -2.15 8.74
CA LEU A 69 14.91 -2.55 7.37
C LEU A 69 15.52 -3.91 7.02
N GLY A 70 16.75 -4.18 7.46
CA GLY A 70 17.38 -5.49 7.31
C GLY A 70 16.53 -6.61 7.92
N PHE A 71 16.11 -6.44 9.17
CA PHE A 71 15.20 -7.37 9.85
C PHE A 71 13.84 -7.51 9.14
N TRP A 72 13.27 -6.43 8.59
CA TRP A 72 12.05 -6.54 7.79
C TRP A 72 12.27 -7.39 6.53
N MET A 73 13.37 -7.16 5.82
CA MET A 73 13.70 -7.88 4.58
C MET A 73 14.01 -9.37 4.83
N THR A 74 14.52 -9.70 6.02
CA THR A 74 14.88 -11.08 6.41
C THR A 74 13.83 -11.76 7.27
N ASP A 75 12.61 -11.24 7.33
CA ASP A 75 11.58 -11.73 8.25
C ASP A 75 11.22 -13.21 8.04
N ALA A 76 11.31 -13.69 6.81
CA ALA A 76 11.15 -15.10 6.47
C ALA A 76 12.24 -16.01 7.06
N LEU A 77 13.44 -15.50 7.38
CA LEU A 77 14.55 -16.29 7.93
C LEU A 77 14.48 -16.45 9.45
N HIS A 78 14.09 -15.38 10.15
CA HIS A 78 14.05 -15.37 11.61
C HIS A 78 12.64 -15.50 12.19
N HIS A 79 11.60 -15.46 11.35
CA HIS A 79 10.19 -15.60 11.74
C HIS A 79 9.71 -14.59 12.81
N ILE A 80 10.39 -13.45 12.92
CA ILE A 80 9.99 -12.36 13.82
C ILE A 80 9.16 -11.39 13.00
N SER A 81 7.91 -11.19 13.40
CA SER A 81 7.03 -10.24 12.72
C SER A 81 7.64 -8.83 12.66
N PRO A 82 7.57 -8.14 11.51
CA PRO A 82 8.00 -6.75 11.37
C PRO A 82 7.40 -5.80 12.42
N ALA A 83 6.23 -6.13 12.98
CA ALA A 83 5.60 -5.36 14.05
C ALA A 83 6.47 -5.31 15.33
N TRP A 84 7.02 -6.45 15.75
CA TRP A 84 7.89 -6.54 16.93
C TRP A 84 9.23 -5.83 16.71
N VAL A 85 9.79 -5.95 15.51
CA VAL A 85 10.99 -5.22 15.10
C VAL A 85 10.75 -3.72 15.19
N SER A 86 9.64 -3.24 14.62
CA SER A 86 9.26 -1.82 14.62
C SER A 86 9.01 -1.28 16.02
N MET A 87 8.33 -2.06 16.86
CA MET A 87 8.10 -1.68 18.25
C MET A 87 9.41 -1.57 19.04
N THR A 88 10.32 -2.52 18.84
CA THR A 88 11.66 -2.51 19.47
C THR A 88 12.43 -1.26 19.05
N VAL A 89 12.44 -0.96 17.76
CA VAL A 89 13.09 0.24 17.21
C VAL A 89 12.45 1.52 17.76
N ALA A 90 11.11 1.56 17.87
CA ALA A 90 10.40 2.69 18.46
C ALA A 90 10.78 2.90 19.94
N VAL A 91 10.87 1.82 20.72
CA VAL A 91 11.33 1.87 22.13
C VAL A 91 12.76 2.40 22.19
N ILE A 92 13.67 1.92 21.34
CA ILE A 92 15.05 2.41 21.26
C ILE A 92 15.07 3.91 20.96
N CYS A 93 14.24 4.40 20.04
CA CYS A 93 14.14 5.81 19.69
C CYS A 93 13.59 6.69 20.83
N LEU A 94 12.79 6.13 21.73
CA LEU A 94 12.23 6.84 22.88
C LEU A 94 13.19 6.91 24.08
N ILE A 95 14.26 6.11 24.09
CA ILE A 95 15.25 6.15 25.17
C ILE A 95 15.97 7.52 25.14
N PRO A 96 15.84 8.36 26.20
CA PRO A 96 16.34 9.74 26.18
C PRO A 96 17.84 9.85 25.95
N ARG A 97 18.59 8.82 26.34
CA ARG A 97 20.06 8.73 26.19
C ARG A 97 20.53 8.85 24.74
N PHE A 98 19.72 8.45 23.77
CA PHE A 98 20.08 8.51 22.36
C PHE A 98 19.69 9.82 21.67
N ALA A 99 18.82 10.63 22.31
CA ALA A 99 18.36 11.92 21.81
C ALA A 99 17.88 11.90 20.34
N PHE A 100 17.35 10.77 19.85
CA PHE A 100 16.84 10.64 18.49
C PHE A 100 15.53 11.40 18.25
N LEU A 101 14.77 11.62 19.32
CA LEU A 101 13.47 12.26 19.28
C LEU A 101 13.46 13.52 20.17
N PRO A 102 12.75 14.60 19.76
CA PRO A 102 12.57 15.77 20.61
C PRO A 102 11.78 15.42 21.88
N PRO A 103 11.91 16.20 22.98
CA PRO A 103 11.32 15.89 24.29
C PRO A 103 9.79 15.68 24.31
N ARG A 104 9.07 16.16 23.30
CA ARG A 104 7.61 16.02 23.13
C ARG A 104 7.22 15.27 21.85
N ALA A 105 8.10 14.41 21.33
CA ALA A 105 7.83 13.66 20.09
C ALA A 105 6.52 12.84 20.15
N LEU A 106 6.18 12.27 21.30
CA LEU A 106 4.94 11.54 21.49
C LEU A 106 3.68 12.41 21.33
N GLN A 107 3.77 13.72 21.53
CA GLN A 107 2.64 14.65 21.31
C GLN A 107 2.42 14.96 19.82
N THR A 108 3.42 14.67 18.98
CA THR A 108 3.33 14.84 17.52
C THR A 108 2.87 13.58 16.79
N LEU A 109 2.58 12.52 17.55
CA LEU A 109 2.16 11.24 17.01
C LEU A 109 0.70 11.35 16.53
N ASN A 110 0.49 11.12 15.24
CA ASN A 110 -0.83 11.05 14.65
C ASN A 110 -1.51 9.75 15.12
N ILE A 111 -2.51 9.87 16.00
CA ILE A 111 -3.22 8.73 16.61
C ILE A 111 -4.28 8.18 15.65
N GLU A 112 -4.64 8.95 14.61
CA GLU A 112 -5.67 8.59 13.64
C GLU A 112 -5.43 7.21 12.98
N PRO A 113 -4.22 6.84 12.49
CA PRO A 113 -3.93 5.50 12.00
C PRO A 113 -4.18 4.36 12.98
N ILE A 114 -3.99 4.60 14.29
CA ILE A 114 -4.19 3.56 15.31
C ILE A 114 -5.69 3.28 15.46
N PHE A 115 -6.49 4.34 15.62
CA PHE A 115 -7.95 4.22 15.66
C PHE A 115 -8.52 3.71 14.34
N TYR A 116 -7.93 4.13 13.22
CA TYR A 116 -8.29 3.66 11.90
C TYR A 116 -8.06 2.15 11.78
N ALA A 117 -6.86 1.66 12.06
CA ALA A 117 -6.55 0.24 12.00
C ALA A 117 -7.45 -0.59 12.94
N GLY A 118 -7.65 -0.13 14.17
CA GLY A 118 -8.55 -0.78 15.13
C GLY A 118 -10.00 -0.82 14.66
N GLY A 119 -10.52 0.30 14.14
CA GLY A 119 -11.88 0.40 13.61
C GLY A 119 -12.11 -0.45 12.37
N VAL A 120 -11.12 -0.50 11.48
CA VAL A 120 -11.12 -1.38 10.29
C VAL A 120 -11.17 -2.87 10.69
N ILE A 121 -10.29 -3.29 11.60
CA ILE A 121 -10.26 -4.68 12.09
C ILE A 121 -11.58 -5.02 12.80
N GLY A 122 -12.10 -4.09 13.61
CA GLY A 122 -13.38 -4.25 14.31
C GLY A 122 -14.59 -4.33 13.39
N LEU A 123 -14.66 -3.47 12.36
CA LEU A 123 -15.70 -3.50 11.34
C LEU A 123 -15.65 -4.81 10.56
N GLY A 124 -14.44 -5.29 10.24
CA GLY A 124 -14.26 -6.59 9.61
C GLY A 124 -14.81 -7.75 10.45
N ALA A 125 -14.50 -7.76 11.74
CA ALA A 125 -15.05 -8.75 12.67
C ALA A 125 -16.58 -8.66 12.78
N LEU A 126 -17.14 -7.45 12.76
CA LEU A 126 -18.59 -7.23 12.78
C LEU A 126 -19.28 -7.73 11.51
N ILE A 127 -18.71 -7.49 10.32
CA ILE A 127 -19.24 -7.98 9.03
C ILE A 127 -19.29 -9.51 9.01
N VAL A 128 -18.22 -10.16 9.48
CA VAL A 128 -18.14 -11.62 9.61
C VAL A 128 -19.17 -12.13 10.61
N HIS A 129 -19.26 -11.51 11.80
CA HIS A 129 -20.21 -11.93 12.83
C HIS A 129 -21.68 -11.71 12.41
N ALA A 130 -21.96 -10.66 11.65
CA ALA A 130 -23.29 -10.33 11.17
C ALA A 130 -23.74 -11.17 9.96
N GLY A 131 -22.88 -12.04 9.41
CA GLY A 131 -23.17 -12.81 8.19
C GLY A 131 -23.38 -11.95 6.94
N LEU A 132 -22.99 -10.67 7.00
CA LEU A 132 -23.09 -9.74 5.87
C LEU A 132 -21.99 -10.00 4.83
N GLY A 133 -20.94 -10.74 5.20
CA GLY A 133 -19.86 -11.13 4.30
C GLY A 133 -20.36 -11.94 3.11
N ASP A 134 -21.19 -12.96 3.38
CA ASP A 134 -21.77 -13.83 2.35
C ASP A 134 -22.68 -13.06 1.39
N TRP A 135 -23.47 -12.11 1.91
CA TRP A 135 -24.36 -11.28 1.09
C TRP A 135 -23.57 -10.26 0.25
N LEU A 136 -22.62 -9.56 0.85
CA LEU A 136 -21.81 -8.55 0.15
C LEU A 136 -20.92 -9.22 -0.91
N ALA A 137 -20.34 -10.38 -0.57
CA ALA A 137 -19.62 -11.22 -1.51
C ALA A 137 -20.57 -11.64 -2.64
N ALA A 138 -21.73 -12.25 -2.37
CA ALA A 138 -22.65 -12.70 -3.42
C ALA A 138 -23.06 -11.57 -4.39
N VAL A 139 -23.42 -10.39 -3.87
CA VAL A 139 -23.81 -9.22 -4.70
C VAL A 139 -22.64 -8.70 -5.54
N LEU A 140 -21.43 -8.63 -4.96
CA LEU A 140 -20.25 -8.14 -5.67
C LEU A 140 -19.70 -9.19 -6.65
N LEU A 141 -19.90 -10.48 -6.39
CA LEU A 141 -19.39 -11.59 -7.21
C LEU A 141 -20.27 -11.87 -8.42
N ASP A 142 -21.60 -11.78 -8.29
CA ASP A 142 -22.55 -11.89 -9.42
C ASP A 142 -22.31 -10.79 -10.47
N ALA A 143 -21.95 -9.59 -10.03
CA ALA A 143 -21.63 -8.47 -10.92
C ALA A 143 -20.29 -8.62 -11.65
N VAL A 144 -19.36 -9.39 -11.10
CA VAL A 144 -17.96 -9.48 -11.56
C VAL A 144 -17.75 -10.60 -12.60
N GLY A 145 -18.67 -11.57 -12.69
CA GLY A 145 -18.63 -12.61 -13.72
C GLY A 145 -17.40 -13.52 -13.61
N LEU A 146 -17.10 -13.98 -12.39
CA LEU A 146 -16.00 -14.89 -12.13
C LEU A 146 -16.18 -16.22 -12.84
N GLN A 147 -15.09 -16.75 -13.41
CA GLN A 147 -15.10 -18.01 -14.14
C GLN A 147 -14.17 -19.01 -13.46
N PRO A 148 -14.65 -20.20 -13.05
CA PRO A 148 -13.80 -21.25 -12.51
C PRO A 148 -12.67 -21.60 -13.50
N GLY A 149 -11.42 -21.59 -13.05
CA GLY A 149 -10.25 -21.94 -13.87
C GLY A 149 -9.57 -20.78 -14.60
N ASP A 150 -10.16 -19.58 -14.64
CA ASP A 150 -9.54 -18.38 -15.21
C ASP A 150 -8.79 -17.57 -14.13
N ALA A 151 -7.66 -18.10 -13.64
CA ALA A 151 -6.91 -17.49 -12.54
C ALA A 151 -6.50 -16.03 -12.84
N ALA A 152 -6.09 -15.73 -14.07
CA ALA A 152 -5.69 -14.37 -14.46
C ALA A 152 -6.87 -13.41 -14.57
N GLY A 153 -7.96 -13.82 -15.22
CA GLY A 153 -9.14 -12.97 -15.33
C GLY A 153 -9.81 -12.76 -13.98
N ASN A 154 -9.88 -13.79 -13.13
CA ASN A 154 -10.37 -13.64 -11.75
C ASN A 154 -9.48 -12.72 -10.92
N PHE A 155 -8.15 -12.80 -11.08
CA PHE A 155 -7.24 -11.87 -10.41
C PHE A 155 -7.48 -10.41 -10.83
N LEU A 156 -7.60 -10.15 -12.14
CA LEU A 156 -7.89 -8.81 -12.68
C LEU A 156 -9.25 -8.28 -12.21
N ARG A 157 -10.27 -9.14 -12.23
CA ARG A 157 -11.62 -8.86 -11.75
C ARG A 157 -11.63 -8.50 -10.26
N THR A 158 -10.92 -9.26 -9.42
CA THR A 158 -10.78 -8.96 -7.99
C THR A 158 -10.02 -7.65 -7.75
N GLY A 159 -8.98 -7.35 -8.54
CA GLY A 159 -8.30 -6.06 -8.47
C GLY A 159 -9.16 -4.89 -8.97
N GLY A 160 -9.99 -5.13 -9.97
CA GLY A 160 -11.03 -4.21 -10.44
C GLY A 160 -12.03 -3.88 -9.35
N LEU A 161 -12.57 -4.89 -8.67
CA LEU A 161 -13.45 -4.74 -7.51
C LEU A 161 -12.78 -3.87 -6.43
N ALA A 162 -11.54 -4.18 -6.06
CA ALA A 162 -10.78 -3.37 -5.10
C ALA A 162 -10.62 -1.90 -5.53
N THR A 163 -10.46 -1.64 -6.83
CA THR A 163 -10.40 -0.29 -7.39
C THR A 163 -11.75 0.43 -7.29
N VAL A 164 -12.86 -0.25 -7.57
CA VAL A 164 -14.22 0.30 -7.43
C VAL A 164 -14.52 0.62 -5.96
N VAL A 165 -14.17 -0.28 -5.04
CA VAL A 165 -14.30 -0.03 -3.60
C VAL A 165 -13.45 1.17 -3.18
N ALA A 166 -12.23 1.30 -3.72
CA ALA A 166 -11.37 2.45 -3.47
C ALA A 166 -11.98 3.78 -3.95
N MET A 167 -12.77 3.74 -5.03
CA MET A 167 -13.50 4.90 -5.54
C MET A 167 -14.69 5.24 -4.64
N ALA A 168 -15.46 4.25 -4.21
CA ALA A 168 -16.60 4.47 -3.32
C ALA A 168 -16.16 4.93 -1.92
N THR A 169 -14.94 4.59 -1.50
CA THR A 169 -14.40 4.89 -0.19
C THR A 169 -13.10 5.70 -0.30
N THR A 170 -11.97 5.10 0.07
CA THR A 170 -10.61 5.64 -0.02
C THR A 170 -9.62 4.47 -0.08
N LEU A 171 -8.33 4.71 -0.35
CA LEU A 171 -7.34 3.63 -0.41
C LEU A 171 -7.23 2.84 0.92
N PRO A 172 -7.22 3.49 2.10
CA PRO A 172 -7.24 2.77 3.37
C PRO A 172 -8.55 1.98 3.58
N GLY A 173 -9.67 2.44 2.98
CA GLY A 173 -10.98 1.79 3.10
C GLY A 173 -11.08 0.45 2.39
N VAL A 174 -10.24 0.20 1.37
CA VAL A 174 -10.24 -1.07 0.64
C VAL A 174 -9.86 -2.25 1.53
N PRO A 175 -8.68 -2.29 2.19
CA PRO A 175 -8.37 -3.38 3.10
C PRO A 175 -9.35 -3.45 4.26
N ALA A 176 -10.04 -2.36 4.60
CA ALA A 176 -11.08 -2.41 5.64
C ALA A 176 -12.29 -3.25 5.29
N ILE A 177 -12.71 -3.17 4.04
CA ILE A 177 -13.91 -3.83 3.55
C ILE A 177 -13.57 -5.21 2.97
N LEU A 178 -12.48 -5.31 2.21
CA LEU A 178 -12.17 -6.51 1.44
C LEU A 178 -11.26 -7.52 2.16
N THR A 179 -10.41 -7.09 3.10
CA THR A 179 -9.57 -8.04 3.85
C THR A 179 -10.40 -9.07 4.62
N PRO A 180 -11.48 -8.69 5.33
CA PRO A 180 -12.35 -9.65 6.02
C PRO A 180 -13.00 -10.66 5.08
N LEU A 181 -13.28 -10.25 3.83
CA LEU A 181 -13.94 -11.08 2.80
C LEU A 181 -12.96 -11.95 2.01
N THR A 182 -11.66 -11.90 2.31
CA THR A 182 -10.63 -12.58 1.50
C THR A 182 -10.85 -14.09 1.43
N GLY A 183 -11.32 -14.72 2.51
CA GLY A 183 -11.62 -16.16 2.53
C GLY A 183 -12.72 -16.53 1.52
N ASP A 184 -13.82 -15.80 1.54
CA ASP A 184 -14.98 -16.03 0.66
C ASP A 184 -14.62 -15.70 -0.80
N LEU A 185 -13.86 -14.64 -1.02
CA LEU A 185 -13.32 -14.28 -2.33
C LEU A 185 -12.39 -15.37 -2.87
N ALA A 186 -11.55 -15.99 -2.03
CA ALA A 186 -10.68 -17.09 -2.44
C ALA A 186 -11.51 -18.34 -2.83
N ALA A 187 -12.50 -18.70 -2.02
CA ALA A 187 -13.38 -19.83 -2.29
C ALA A 187 -14.17 -19.67 -3.60
N THR A 188 -14.63 -18.45 -3.89
CA THR A 188 -15.48 -18.14 -5.05
C THR A 188 -14.69 -17.91 -6.34
N THR A 189 -13.52 -17.29 -6.25
CA THR A 189 -12.63 -17.08 -7.41
C THR A 189 -11.81 -18.32 -7.79
N GLY A 190 -11.67 -19.27 -6.86
CA GLY A 190 -10.74 -20.40 -6.98
C GLY A 190 -9.27 -20.00 -6.83
N LEU A 191 -8.98 -18.75 -6.47
CA LEU A 191 -7.63 -18.27 -6.23
C LEU A 191 -7.17 -18.61 -4.81
N ALA A 192 -5.87 -18.78 -4.62
CA ALA A 192 -5.30 -18.86 -3.28
C ALA A 192 -5.48 -17.52 -2.53
N THR A 193 -5.66 -17.57 -1.21
CA THR A 193 -5.79 -16.38 -0.35
C THR A 193 -4.69 -15.33 -0.59
N PRO A 194 -3.40 -15.68 -0.75
CA PRO A 194 -2.35 -14.70 -1.06
C PRO A 194 -2.57 -13.98 -2.40
N ALA A 195 -3.11 -14.66 -3.41
CA ALA A 195 -3.42 -14.07 -4.71
C ALA A 195 -4.58 -13.08 -4.61
N VAL A 196 -5.62 -13.39 -3.82
CA VAL A 196 -6.73 -12.46 -3.56
C VAL A 196 -6.22 -11.20 -2.85
N LEU A 197 -5.37 -11.35 -1.84
CA LEU A 197 -4.75 -10.20 -1.16
C LEU A 197 -3.89 -9.37 -2.12
N ALA A 198 -3.09 -10.02 -2.97
CA ALA A 198 -2.29 -9.32 -3.98
C ALA A 198 -3.16 -8.59 -5.01
N ALA A 199 -4.30 -9.15 -5.39
CA ALA A 199 -5.28 -8.47 -6.26
C ALA A 199 -5.85 -7.21 -5.58
N GLN A 200 -6.16 -7.29 -4.28
CA GLN A 200 -6.59 -6.12 -3.52
C GLN A 200 -5.49 -5.04 -3.50
N VAL A 201 -4.22 -5.42 -3.30
CA VAL A 201 -3.06 -4.50 -3.37
C VAL A 201 -2.92 -3.83 -4.74
N MET A 202 -3.09 -4.60 -5.82
CA MET A 202 -3.13 -4.03 -7.17
C MET A 202 -4.23 -2.98 -7.30
N GLY A 203 -5.44 -3.27 -6.80
CA GLY A 203 -6.57 -2.35 -6.85
C GLY A 203 -6.36 -1.08 -6.03
N PHE A 204 -6.12 -1.19 -4.72
CA PHE A 204 -6.00 0.00 -3.86
C PHE A 204 -4.71 0.80 -4.11
N SER A 205 -3.67 0.21 -4.72
CA SER A 205 -2.51 1.01 -5.14
C SER A 205 -2.83 1.90 -6.34
N THR A 206 -3.90 1.63 -7.09
CA THR A 206 -4.29 2.36 -8.31
C THR A 206 -5.10 3.61 -7.96
N VAL A 207 -4.38 4.71 -7.73
CA VAL A 207 -4.97 6.02 -7.39
C VAL A 207 -5.48 6.69 -8.66
N ILE A 208 -6.81 6.78 -8.82
CA ILE A 208 -7.45 7.41 -9.98
C ILE A 208 -7.70 8.90 -9.69
N LEU A 209 -8.17 9.22 -8.48
CA LEU A 209 -8.50 10.59 -8.06
C LEU A 209 -7.82 10.96 -6.73
N PRO A 210 -7.42 12.23 -6.55
CA PRO A 210 -6.64 12.64 -5.37
C PRO A 210 -7.31 12.38 -4.02
N TYR A 211 -8.65 12.50 -3.93
CA TYR A 211 -9.38 12.34 -2.66
C TYR A 211 -9.23 10.94 -2.05
N GLN A 212 -8.93 9.93 -2.87
CA GLN A 212 -8.80 8.56 -2.40
C GLN A 212 -7.62 8.40 -1.43
N ALA A 213 -6.60 9.24 -1.55
CA ALA A 213 -5.39 9.21 -0.75
C ALA A 213 -5.31 10.47 0.13
N PRO A 214 -5.72 10.40 1.41
CA PRO A 214 -5.63 11.54 2.34
C PRO A 214 -4.23 12.19 2.41
N PRO A 215 -3.10 11.42 2.43
CA PRO A 215 -1.76 12.03 2.41
C PRO A 215 -1.48 12.85 1.14
N LEU A 216 -2.04 12.43 -0.01
CA LEU A 216 -1.91 13.17 -1.26
C LEU A 216 -2.71 14.47 -1.21
N MET A 217 -3.92 14.45 -0.64
CA MET A 217 -4.70 15.66 -0.42
C MET A 217 -3.98 16.64 0.50
N MET A 218 -3.35 16.16 1.57
CA MET A 218 -2.53 17.01 2.44
C MET A 218 -1.33 17.63 1.69
N ALA A 219 -0.66 16.85 0.85
CA ALA A 219 0.43 17.38 0.02
C ALA A 219 -0.04 18.46 -0.98
N ILE A 220 -1.24 18.30 -1.57
CA ILE A 220 -1.86 19.31 -2.43
C ILE A 220 -2.10 20.61 -1.66
N LEU A 221 -2.66 20.52 -0.45
CA LEU A 221 -2.98 21.67 0.40
C LEU A 221 -1.71 22.41 0.85
N ILE A 222 -0.72 21.68 1.37
CA ILE A 222 0.55 22.25 1.85
C ILE A 222 1.36 22.85 0.68
N GLY A 223 1.36 22.18 -0.47
CA GLY A 223 2.09 22.61 -1.65
C GLY A 223 1.40 23.70 -2.46
N GLY A 224 0.15 24.06 -2.13
CA GLY A 224 -0.65 24.99 -2.92
C GLY A 224 -0.84 24.55 -4.37
N LEU A 225 -0.90 23.24 -4.61
CA LEU A 225 -0.92 22.68 -5.96
C LEU A 225 -2.33 22.80 -6.57
N PRO A 226 -2.44 23.14 -7.86
CA PRO A 226 -3.74 23.10 -8.54
C PRO A 226 -4.26 21.66 -8.59
N ILE A 227 -5.40 21.41 -7.93
CA ILE A 227 -5.99 20.06 -7.83
C ILE A 227 -6.22 19.39 -9.19
N ARG A 228 -6.51 20.20 -10.23
CA ARG A 228 -6.70 19.73 -11.61
C ARG A 228 -5.44 19.05 -12.16
N ASP A 229 -4.25 19.58 -11.86
CA ASP A 229 -3.00 19.06 -12.40
C ASP A 229 -2.56 17.79 -11.68
N VAL A 230 -2.85 17.69 -10.37
CA VAL A 230 -2.65 16.45 -9.63
C VAL A 230 -3.68 15.38 -10.04
N ALA A 231 -4.94 15.76 -10.29
CA ALA A 231 -5.95 14.84 -10.82
C ALA A 231 -5.57 14.30 -12.21
N LYS A 232 -5.05 15.14 -13.11
CA LYS A 232 -4.51 14.69 -14.42
C LYS A 232 -3.38 13.68 -14.23
N LEU A 233 -2.45 13.95 -13.30
CA LEU A 233 -1.34 13.05 -13.01
C LEU A 233 -1.84 11.69 -12.50
N CYS A 234 -2.77 11.69 -11.54
CA CYS A 234 -3.38 10.46 -11.03
C CYS A 234 -4.08 9.68 -12.15
N LEU A 235 -4.90 10.35 -12.96
CA LEU A 235 -5.64 9.72 -14.05
C LEU A 235 -4.71 9.11 -15.10
N LEU A 236 -3.69 9.83 -15.56
CA LEU A 236 -2.73 9.33 -16.54
C LEU A 236 -1.93 8.14 -15.98
N THR A 237 -1.48 8.25 -14.73
CA THR A 237 -0.76 7.16 -14.07
C THR A 237 -1.67 5.95 -13.87
N ALA A 238 -2.94 6.14 -13.53
CA ALA A 238 -3.94 5.08 -13.40
C ALA A 238 -4.21 4.39 -14.74
N ILE A 239 -4.36 5.14 -15.82
CA ILE A 239 -4.53 4.58 -17.18
C ILE A 239 -3.34 3.69 -17.54
N VAL A 240 -2.11 4.17 -17.36
CA VAL A 240 -0.91 3.35 -17.62
C VAL A 240 -0.85 2.15 -16.68
N THR A 241 -1.25 2.33 -15.41
CA THR A 241 -1.29 1.23 -14.44
C THR A 241 -2.26 0.14 -14.87
N ILE A 242 -3.48 0.49 -15.29
CA ILE A 242 -4.51 -0.47 -15.71
C ILE A 242 -4.14 -1.13 -17.05
N LEU A 243 -3.64 -0.37 -18.01
CA LEU A 243 -3.38 -0.88 -19.36
C LEU A 243 -2.05 -1.64 -19.49
N VAL A 244 -1.05 -1.31 -18.66
CA VAL A 244 0.31 -1.85 -18.78
C VAL A 244 0.72 -2.61 -17.53
N LEU A 245 0.60 -1.99 -16.35
CA LEU A 245 1.12 -2.59 -15.12
C LEU A 245 0.26 -3.75 -14.61
N TRP A 246 -1.06 -3.71 -14.78
CA TRP A 246 -1.94 -4.81 -14.37
C TRP A 246 -1.68 -6.10 -15.16
N PRO A 247 -1.64 -6.09 -16.51
CA PRO A 247 -1.21 -7.27 -17.28
C PRO A 247 0.18 -7.76 -16.90
N LEU A 248 1.11 -6.83 -16.66
CA LEU A 248 2.47 -7.19 -16.26
C LEU A 248 2.52 -7.78 -14.85
N GLN A 249 1.68 -7.32 -13.93
CA GLN A 249 1.54 -7.89 -12.59
C GLN A 249 1.00 -9.33 -12.69
N VAL A 250 0.01 -9.58 -13.53
CA VAL A 250 -0.48 -10.94 -13.79
C VAL A 250 0.64 -11.83 -14.35
N LEU A 251 1.42 -11.33 -15.31
CA LEU A 251 2.56 -12.08 -15.85
C LEU A 251 3.60 -12.38 -14.76
N TRP A 252 3.93 -11.40 -13.94
CA TRP A 252 4.86 -11.57 -12.82
C TRP A 252 4.37 -12.64 -11.83
N LEU A 253 3.10 -12.58 -11.43
CA LEU A 253 2.50 -13.54 -10.52
C LEU A 253 2.46 -14.97 -11.07
N ARG A 254 2.27 -15.14 -12.39
CA ARG A 254 2.41 -16.44 -13.05
C ARG A 254 3.84 -16.96 -13.00
N VAL A 255 4.83 -16.10 -13.21
CA VAL A 255 6.26 -16.47 -13.17
C VAL A 255 6.68 -16.94 -11.77
N ILE A 256 6.17 -16.29 -10.72
CA ILE A 256 6.45 -16.68 -9.33
C ILE A 256 5.50 -17.75 -8.78
N GLY A 257 4.54 -18.24 -9.58
CA GLY A 257 3.63 -19.33 -9.22
C GLY A 257 2.56 -18.98 -8.18
N VAL A 258 2.17 -17.70 -8.08
CA VAL A 258 1.12 -17.24 -7.16
C VAL A 258 -0.28 -17.39 -7.77
N ILE A 259 -0.40 -17.33 -9.10
CA ILE A 259 -1.63 -17.54 -9.88
C ILE A 259 -1.37 -18.42 -11.11
#